data_AF-A0A3S2U6V4-F1
#
_entry.id   AF-A0A3S2U6V4-F1
#
_cell.length_a   1.000
_cell.length_b   1.000
_cell.length_c   1.000
_cell.angle_alpha   90.00
_cell.angle_beta   90.00
_cell.angle_gamma   90.00
#
_symmetry.space_group_name_H-M   'P 1'
#
loop_
_entity.id
_entity.type
_entity.pdbx_description
1 polymer ?
#
loop_
_entity_poly.entity_id
_entity_poly.type
_entity_poly.pdbx_seq_one_letter_code
_entity_poly.pdbx_strand_id
1 'polypeptide(L)'
;MLVLSAGMPRSGSTWLYNALRLMLARRFPGPGELACGWVGDIGRLPATAACRLVKIHEWDDALVTQAEFVTWSYRDLRDAMASQHRKFGGALSLQFADYLVRQDARWMTRADHVMRYEAMLADPRRELVRLANALKLPDIDPAAVQRELEGLSFESEGPRNEAYHELTLLHRGHVTDGRAGSWRNGMPEDLARQIVSAHAGWFSARGYDTGNLDDA
;
A
#
# COMPACT_ATOMS: atom_id res chain seq x y z
N MET A 1 -4.51 -20.72 -0.67
CA MET A 1 -4.83 -19.31 -0.95
C MET A 1 -3.59 -18.45 -1.04
N LEU A 2 -3.45 -17.69 -2.13
CA LEU A 2 -2.47 -16.61 -2.25
C LEU A 2 -3.20 -15.26 -2.28
N VAL A 3 -2.81 -14.37 -1.38
CA VAL A 3 -3.30 -12.98 -1.29
C VAL A 3 -2.16 -12.02 -1.55
N LEU A 4 -2.33 -11.10 -2.49
CA LEU A 4 -1.37 -10.04 -2.75
C LEU A 4 -1.83 -8.72 -2.13
N SER A 5 -1.00 -8.17 -1.25
CA SER A 5 -1.12 -6.81 -0.77
C SER A 5 -0.24 -5.90 -1.62
N ALA A 6 -0.75 -5.50 -2.79
CA ALA A 6 -0.04 -4.60 -3.67
C ALA A 6 -0.28 -3.13 -3.28
N GLY A 7 0.69 -2.27 -3.58
CA GLY A 7 0.50 -0.85 -3.42
C GLY A 7 1.56 -0.04 -4.12
N MET A 8 1.22 1.18 -4.52
CA MET A 8 2.20 2.18 -4.90
C MET A 8 3.17 2.39 -3.72
N PRO A 9 4.49 2.49 -3.93
CA PRO A 9 5.40 2.87 -2.87
C PRO A 9 4.88 4.11 -2.14
N ARG A 10 4.82 4.03 -0.80
CA ARG A 10 4.39 5.12 0.09
C ARG A 10 2.91 5.55 -0.01
N SER A 11 2.03 4.67 -0.50
CA SER A 11 0.58 4.90 -0.56
C SER A 11 -0.24 4.34 0.61
N GLY A 12 0.40 4.00 1.73
CA GLY A 12 -0.25 3.26 2.82
C GLY A 12 -0.28 1.74 2.61
N SER A 13 0.49 1.20 1.67
CA SER A 13 0.54 -0.24 1.39
C SER A 13 0.92 -1.11 2.60
N THR A 14 1.74 -0.61 3.53
CA THR A 14 2.04 -1.31 4.79
C THR A 14 0.85 -1.32 5.76
N TRP A 15 0.05 -0.26 5.77
CA TRP A 15 -1.20 -0.23 6.55
C TRP A 15 -2.17 -1.26 5.99
N LEU A 16 -2.36 -1.27 4.66
CA LEU A 16 -3.23 -2.21 3.98
C LEU A 16 -2.79 -3.67 4.18
N TYR A 17 -1.48 -3.93 4.08
CA TYR A 17 -0.90 -5.24 4.37
C TYR A 17 -1.20 -5.69 5.80
N ASN A 18 -1.03 -4.83 6.81
CA ASN A 18 -1.33 -5.22 8.18
C ASN A 18 -2.83 -5.36 8.43
N ALA A 19 -3.69 -4.58 7.77
CA ALA A 19 -5.13 -4.74 7.86
C ALA A 19 -5.54 -6.12 7.34
N LEU A 20 -5.04 -6.51 6.16
CA LEU A 20 -5.19 -7.85 5.59
C LEU A 20 -4.67 -8.92 6.55
N ARG A 21 -3.45 -8.75 7.07
CA ARG A 21 -2.81 -9.72 7.98
C ARG A 21 -3.66 -9.99 9.22
N LEU A 22 -4.15 -8.93 9.87
CA LEU A 22 -4.95 -9.04 11.09
C LEU A 22 -6.34 -9.64 10.82
N MET A 23 -6.93 -9.35 9.66
CA MET A 23 -8.20 -9.95 9.25
C MET A 23 -8.05 -11.43 8.89
N LEU A 24 -7.02 -11.77 8.10
CA LEU A 24 -6.75 -13.14 7.69
C LEU A 24 -6.32 -14.01 8.87
N ALA A 25 -5.61 -13.47 9.86
CA ALA A 25 -5.24 -14.20 11.08
C ALA A 25 -6.48 -14.67 11.88
N ARG A 26 -7.59 -13.92 11.81
CA ARG A 26 -8.87 -14.33 12.42
C ARG A 26 -9.55 -15.44 11.63
N ARG A 27 -9.37 -15.45 10.30
CA ARG A 27 -9.92 -16.48 9.41
C ARG A 27 -9.13 -17.80 9.46
N PHE A 28 -7.82 -17.69 9.70
CA PHE A 28 -6.83 -18.77 9.70
C PHE A 28 -6.03 -18.75 11.03
N PRO A 29 -6.68 -19.07 12.17
CA PRO A 29 -6.07 -18.92 13.49
C PRO A 29 -5.08 -20.04 13.83
N GLY A 30 -5.04 -21.14 13.06
CA GLY A 30 -4.18 -22.28 13.36
C GLY A 30 -2.68 -21.97 13.14
N PRO A 31 -1.77 -22.57 13.92
CA PRO A 31 -0.33 -22.41 13.72
C PRO A 31 0.08 -22.79 12.30
N GLY A 32 0.69 -21.84 11.58
CA GLY A 32 1.14 -22.05 10.20
C GLY A 32 0.03 -22.01 9.14
N GLU A 33 -1.23 -21.78 9.50
CA GLU A 33 -2.30 -21.62 8.51
C GLU A 33 -2.17 -20.32 7.71
N LEU A 34 -1.69 -19.24 8.35
CA LEU A 34 -1.35 -17.98 7.71
C LEU A 34 0.17 -17.77 7.70
N ALA A 35 0.75 -17.70 6.49
CA ALA A 35 2.13 -17.27 6.28
C ALA A 35 2.14 -15.88 5.61
N CYS A 36 2.96 -14.97 6.11
CA CYS A 36 3.04 -13.60 5.61
C CYS A 36 4.48 -13.19 5.29
N GLY A 37 4.69 -12.32 4.31
CA GLY A 37 6.02 -11.79 4.03
C GLY A 37 6.06 -10.74 2.92
N TRP A 38 7.26 -10.24 2.66
CA TRP A 38 7.55 -9.44 1.47
C TRP A 38 7.70 -10.36 0.26
N VAL A 39 7.52 -9.85 -0.97
CA VAL A 39 7.66 -10.66 -2.21
C VAL A 39 8.98 -11.43 -2.27
N GLY A 40 10.08 -10.87 -1.77
CA GLY A 40 11.38 -11.54 -1.70
C GLY A 40 11.45 -12.75 -0.76
N ASP A 41 10.44 -12.92 0.11
CA ASP A 41 10.34 -14.02 1.06
C ASP A 41 9.47 -15.17 0.53
N ILE A 42 8.85 -15.03 -0.64
CA ILE A 42 7.82 -15.98 -1.09
C ILE A 42 8.31 -17.44 -1.15
N GLY A 43 9.57 -17.67 -1.55
CA GLY A 43 10.18 -19.00 -1.59
C GLY A 43 10.44 -19.61 -0.21
N ARG A 44 10.42 -18.79 0.85
CA ARG A 44 10.58 -19.22 2.26
C ARG A 44 9.24 -19.39 2.96
N LEU A 45 8.15 -18.83 2.42
CA LEU A 45 6.82 -19.01 2.98
C LEU A 45 6.37 -20.47 2.77
N PRO A 46 5.91 -21.17 3.83
CA PRO A 46 5.46 -22.55 3.70
C PRO A 46 4.40 -22.70 2.61
N ALA A 47 4.67 -23.52 1.61
CA ALA A 47 3.70 -23.81 0.54
C ALA A 47 2.45 -24.54 1.06
N THR A 48 2.56 -25.16 2.23
CA THR A 48 1.48 -25.86 2.94
C THR A 48 0.57 -24.94 3.75
N ALA A 49 0.91 -23.65 3.90
CA ALA A 49 0.04 -22.71 4.58
C ALA A 49 -1.29 -22.57 3.84
N ALA A 50 -2.41 -22.61 4.58
CA ALA A 50 -3.75 -22.45 4.00
C ALA A 50 -3.88 -21.11 3.26
N CYS A 51 -3.28 -20.05 3.82
CA CYS A 51 -3.20 -18.72 3.25
C CYS A 51 -1.77 -18.18 3.28
N ARG A 52 -1.30 -17.65 2.15
CA ARG A 52 -0.08 -16.88 2.02
C ARG A 52 -0.43 -15.43 1.69
N LEU A 53 -0.04 -14.48 2.53
CA LEU A 53 -0.20 -13.04 2.31
C LEU A 53 1.15 -12.43 1.93
N VAL A 54 1.27 -11.92 0.71
CA VAL A 54 2.51 -11.36 0.19
C VAL A 54 2.34 -9.87 -0.10
N LYS A 55 3.17 -9.03 0.52
CA LYS A 55 3.24 -7.61 0.17
C LYS A 55 4.15 -7.40 -1.03
N ILE A 56 3.71 -6.60 -1.99
CA ILE A 56 4.43 -6.36 -3.24
C ILE A 56 4.21 -4.93 -3.75
N HIS A 57 5.17 -4.41 -4.52
CA HIS A 57 5.06 -3.09 -5.16
C HIS A 57 5.03 -3.22 -6.68
N GLU A 58 5.90 -4.06 -7.23
CA GLU A 58 6.04 -4.26 -8.67
C GLU A 58 5.10 -5.37 -9.14
N TRP A 59 4.52 -5.19 -10.32
CA TRP A 59 3.75 -6.25 -10.95
C TRP A 59 4.63 -7.48 -11.24
N ASP A 60 4.12 -8.65 -10.85
CA ASP A 60 4.70 -9.96 -11.16
C ASP A 60 3.61 -10.83 -11.80
N ASP A 61 3.79 -11.19 -13.08
CA ASP A 61 2.79 -11.94 -13.85
C ASP A 61 2.53 -13.33 -13.27
N ALA A 62 3.55 -14.00 -12.70
CA ALA A 62 3.41 -15.32 -12.13
C ALA A 62 2.61 -15.28 -10.82
N LEU A 63 2.89 -14.29 -9.96
CA LEU A 63 2.17 -14.12 -8.70
C LEU A 63 0.74 -13.65 -8.92
N VAL A 64 0.54 -12.70 -9.82
CA VAL A 64 -0.80 -12.19 -10.14
C VAL A 64 -1.70 -13.30 -10.70
N THR A 65 -1.15 -14.17 -11.56
CA THR A 65 -1.90 -15.31 -12.13
C THR A 65 -2.31 -16.31 -11.05
N GLN A 66 -1.48 -16.50 -10.01
CA GLN A 66 -1.76 -17.44 -8.92
C GLN A 66 -2.59 -16.84 -7.78
N ALA A 67 -2.69 -15.51 -7.71
CA ALA A 67 -3.38 -14.84 -6.62
C ALA A 67 -4.89 -15.08 -6.70
N GLU A 68 -5.49 -15.44 -5.57
CA GLU A 68 -6.94 -15.56 -5.42
C GLU A 68 -7.56 -14.22 -5.04
N PHE A 69 -6.80 -13.36 -4.36
CA PHE A 69 -7.24 -12.02 -3.98
C PHE A 69 -6.08 -11.02 -4.09
N VAL A 70 -6.33 -9.87 -4.70
CA VAL A 70 -5.35 -8.81 -4.94
C VAL A 70 -5.92 -7.50 -4.44
N THR A 71 -5.16 -6.80 -3.60
CA THR A 71 -5.47 -5.43 -3.23
C THR A 71 -4.48 -4.47 -3.86
N TRP A 72 -4.92 -3.25 -4.15
CA TRP A 72 -4.06 -2.17 -4.60
C TRP A 72 -4.29 -0.91 -3.78
N SER A 73 -3.21 -0.29 -3.32
CA SER A 73 -3.25 1.02 -2.67
C SER A 73 -2.56 2.09 -3.50
N TYR A 74 -3.23 3.21 -3.74
CA TYR A 74 -2.67 4.36 -4.44
C TYR A 74 -2.82 5.64 -3.62
N ARG A 75 -1.99 6.64 -3.93
CA ARG A 75 -1.93 7.96 -3.30
C ARG A 75 -1.69 9.00 -4.38
N ASP A 76 -1.92 10.29 -4.09
CA ASP A 76 -1.44 11.36 -4.96
C ASP A 76 0.02 11.09 -5.36
N LEU A 77 0.27 11.04 -6.67
CA LEU A 77 1.54 10.64 -7.25
C LEU A 77 2.69 11.52 -6.71
N ARG A 78 2.43 12.82 -6.54
CA ARG A 78 3.41 13.79 -6.03
C ARG A 78 3.75 13.49 -4.57
N ASP A 79 2.75 13.17 -3.75
CA ASP A 79 2.97 12.82 -2.35
C ASP A 79 3.69 11.48 -2.18
N ALA A 80 3.35 10.49 -2.99
CA ALA A 80 4.01 9.19 -2.97
C ALA A 80 5.51 9.35 -3.29
N MET A 81 5.83 10.10 -4.35
CA MET A 81 7.21 10.40 -4.73
C MET A 81 7.95 11.22 -3.68
N ALA A 82 7.35 12.29 -3.17
CA ALA A 82 7.96 13.12 -2.12
C ALA A 82 8.22 12.31 -0.83
N SER A 83 7.30 11.42 -0.45
CA SER A 83 7.50 10.51 0.68
C SER A 83 8.61 9.50 0.43
N GLN A 84 8.73 8.99 -0.80
CA GLN A 84 9.77 8.03 -1.20
C GLN A 84 11.15 8.69 -1.15
N HIS A 85 11.25 9.92 -1.67
CA HIS A 85 12.45 10.74 -1.60
C HIS A 85 12.88 11.00 -0.15
N ARG A 86 11.98 11.49 0.71
CA ARG A 86 12.29 11.76 2.12
C ARG A 86 12.74 10.52 2.88
N LYS A 87 12.14 9.35 2.61
CA LYS A 87 12.42 8.13 3.39
C LYS A 87 13.67 7.39 2.91
N PHE A 88 13.89 7.34 1.60
CA PHE A 88 14.89 6.46 0.99
C PHE A 88 15.83 7.17 0.03
N GLY A 89 15.75 8.50 -0.10
CA GLY A 89 16.55 9.26 -1.07
C GLY A 89 16.20 8.97 -2.54
N GLY A 90 15.02 8.40 -2.81
CA GLY A 90 14.59 8.04 -4.17
C GLY A 90 14.52 9.26 -5.09
N ALA A 91 14.74 9.05 -6.39
CA ALA A 91 14.73 10.14 -7.36
C ALA A 91 13.35 10.79 -7.50
N LEU A 92 13.31 12.12 -7.53
CA LEU A 92 12.17 12.89 -7.99
C LEU A 92 12.35 13.12 -9.49
N SER A 93 11.70 12.31 -10.32
CA SER A 93 11.83 12.40 -11.78
C SER A 93 10.53 12.01 -12.48
N LEU A 94 10.35 12.52 -13.70
CA LEU A 94 9.22 12.14 -14.56
C LEU A 94 9.24 10.64 -14.88
N GLN A 95 10.42 10.06 -15.09
CA GLN A 95 10.56 8.61 -15.33
C GLN A 95 10.02 7.77 -14.17
N PHE A 96 10.23 8.20 -12.92
CA PHE A 96 9.67 7.50 -11.76
C PHE A 96 8.16 7.70 -11.67
N ALA A 97 7.64 8.89 -12.01
CA ALA A 97 6.21 9.13 -12.13
C ALA A 97 5.58 8.20 -13.19
N ASP A 98 6.17 8.10 -14.38
CA ASP A 98 5.72 7.21 -15.46
C ASP A 98 5.69 5.75 -14.99
N TYR A 99 6.72 5.32 -14.26
CA TYR A 99 6.79 3.97 -13.71
C TYR A 99 5.62 3.72 -12.75
N LEU A 100 5.34 4.63 -11.82
CA LEU A 100 4.24 4.49 -10.86
C LEU A 100 2.87 4.46 -11.55
N VAL A 101 2.66 5.30 -12.57
CA VAL A 101 1.42 5.31 -13.36
C VAL A 101 1.25 4.00 -14.14
N ARG A 102 2.33 3.45 -14.72
CA ARG A 102 2.28 2.13 -15.39
C ARG A 102 1.96 1.00 -14.42
N GLN A 103 2.57 0.99 -13.23
CA GLN A 103 2.25 -0.02 -12.20
C GLN A 103 0.79 0.09 -11.78
N ASP A 104 0.32 1.29 -11.48
CA ASP A 104 -1.06 1.56 -11.12
C ASP A 104 -2.04 1.08 -12.21
N ALA A 105 -1.77 1.38 -13.49
CA ALA A 105 -2.60 0.91 -14.60
C ALA A 105 -2.70 -0.63 -14.63
N ARG A 106 -1.59 -1.36 -14.42
CA ARG A 106 -1.61 -2.83 -14.37
C ARG A 106 -2.39 -3.33 -13.16
N TRP A 107 -2.09 -2.83 -11.95
CA TRP A 107 -2.75 -3.29 -10.72
C TRP A 107 -4.25 -3.03 -10.72
N MET A 108 -4.69 -1.90 -11.27
CA MET A 108 -6.11 -1.54 -11.38
C MET A 108 -6.91 -2.51 -12.25
N THR A 109 -6.30 -3.24 -13.21
CA THR A 109 -7.04 -4.25 -14.00
C THR A 109 -7.30 -5.54 -13.25
N ARG A 110 -6.56 -5.79 -12.16
CA ARG A 110 -6.62 -7.04 -11.40
C ARG A 110 -7.17 -6.88 -9.99
N ALA A 111 -7.05 -5.71 -9.37
CA ALA A 111 -7.35 -5.55 -7.95
C ALA A 111 -8.83 -5.87 -7.63
N ASP A 112 -9.02 -6.78 -6.69
CA ASP A 112 -10.32 -7.11 -6.10
C ASP A 112 -10.76 -6.04 -5.08
N HIS A 113 -9.80 -5.33 -4.49
CA HIS A 113 -10.05 -4.18 -3.61
C HIS A 113 -9.03 -3.07 -3.85
N VAL A 114 -9.53 -1.83 -3.93
CA VAL A 114 -8.70 -0.65 -4.16
C VAL A 114 -8.88 0.35 -3.01
N MET A 115 -7.74 0.70 -2.41
CA MET A 115 -7.63 1.69 -1.33
C MET A 115 -7.00 2.98 -1.85
N ARG A 116 -7.74 4.08 -1.76
CA ARG A 116 -7.17 5.42 -1.91
C ARG A 116 -6.62 5.88 -0.56
N TYR A 117 -5.35 6.30 -0.53
CA TYR A 117 -4.67 6.71 0.69
C TYR A 117 -5.41 7.81 1.46
N GLU A 118 -5.87 8.86 0.77
CA GLU A 118 -6.52 10.01 1.42
C GLU A 118 -7.89 9.63 1.99
N ALA A 119 -8.62 8.72 1.33
CA ALA A 119 -9.88 8.21 1.84
C ALA A 119 -9.65 7.34 3.10
N MET A 120 -8.62 6.48 3.08
CA MET A 120 -8.22 5.69 4.24
C MET A 120 -7.79 6.56 5.42
N LEU A 121 -7.05 7.65 5.16
CA LEU A 121 -6.69 8.59 6.23
C LEU A 121 -7.90 9.29 6.85
N ALA A 122 -8.88 9.67 6.02
CA ALA A 122 -10.06 10.37 6.47
C ALA A 122 -10.99 9.46 7.29
N ASP A 123 -11.14 8.20 6.89
CA ASP A 123 -11.99 7.23 7.56
C ASP A 123 -11.40 5.80 7.48
N PRO A 124 -10.41 5.47 8.32
CA PRO A 124 -9.77 4.16 8.29
C PRO A 124 -10.75 3.04 8.63
N ARG A 125 -11.75 3.30 9.46
CA ARG A 125 -12.75 2.32 9.86
C ARG A 125 -13.64 1.91 8.69
N ARG A 126 -14.11 2.88 7.91
CA ARG A 126 -14.87 2.60 6.69
C ARG A 126 -14.05 1.81 5.67
N GLU A 127 -12.75 2.10 5.56
CA GLU A 127 -11.87 1.32 4.69
C GLU A 127 -11.74 -0.13 5.17
N LEU A 128 -11.62 -0.37 6.49
CA LEU A 128 -11.63 -1.72 7.06
C LEU A 128 -12.95 -2.46 6.79
N VAL A 129 -14.10 -1.79 6.89
CA VAL A 129 -15.40 -2.37 6.52
C VAL A 129 -15.41 -2.79 5.05
N ARG A 130 -14.95 -1.92 4.14
CA ARG A 130 -14.88 -2.24 2.71
C ARG A 130 -13.98 -3.44 2.44
N LEU A 131 -12.83 -3.48 3.10
CA LEU A 131 -11.87 -4.58 2.96
C LEU A 131 -12.44 -5.91 3.49
N ALA A 132 -13.09 -5.91 4.66
CA ALA A 132 -13.74 -7.10 5.22
C ALA A 132 -14.85 -7.63 4.29
N ASN A 133 -15.65 -6.74 3.69
CA ASN A 133 -16.65 -7.11 2.70
C ASN A 133 -16.03 -7.72 1.44
N ALA A 134 -14.95 -7.14 0.91
CA ALA A 134 -14.25 -7.66 -0.26
C ALA A 134 -13.66 -9.06 -0.01
N LEU A 135 -13.15 -9.31 1.19
CA LEU A 135 -12.66 -10.62 1.64
C LEU A 135 -13.77 -11.61 1.99
N LYS A 136 -15.05 -11.17 1.99
CA LYS A 136 -16.20 -11.95 2.46
C LYS A 136 -16.03 -12.45 3.90
N LEU A 137 -15.56 -11.56 4.77
CA LEU A 137 -15.37 -11.81 6.21
C LEU A 137 -16.33 -10.92 7.03
N PRO A 138 -17.66 -11.15 6.96
CA PRO A 138 -18.65 -10.26 7.55
C PRO A 138 -18.61 -10.20 9.08
N ASP A 139 -18.07 -11.23 9.74
CA ASP A 139 -18.03 -11.34 11.20
C ASP A 139 -16.81 -10.66 11.85
N ILE A 140 -15.93 -10.05 11.05
CA ILE A 140 -14.79 -9.30 11.57
C ILE A 140 -15.26 -7.98 12.16
N ASP A 141 -14.89 -7.71 13.42
CA ASP A 141 -15.03 -6.39 14.04
C ASP A 141 -13.96 -5.42 13.50
N PRO A 142 -14.33 -4.43 12.66
CA PRO A 142 -13.38 -3.47 12.11
C PRO A 142 -12.78 -2.56 13.18
N ALA A 143 -13.49 -2.32 14.30
CA ALA A 143 -12.98 -1.49 15.38
C ALA A 143 -11.88 -2.22 16.17
N ALA A 144 -11.99 -3.53 16.36
CA ALA A 144 -10.92 -4.33 16.95
C ALA A 144 -9.66 -4.34 16.06
N VAL A 145 -9.83 -4.55 14.74
CA VAL A 145 -8.71 -4.50 13.80
C VAL A 145 -8.07 -3.11 13.78
N GLN A 146 -8.87 -2.03 13.82
CA GLN A 146 -8.35 -0.66 13.89
C GLN A 146 -7.48 -0.44 15.12
N ARG A 147 -7.95 -0.82 16.32
CA ARG A 147 -7.18 -0.68 17.57
C ARG A 147 -5.85 -1.44 17.52
N GLU A 148 -5.86 -2.65 16.96
CA GLU A 148 -4.63 -3.44 16.78
C GLU A 148 -3.66 -2.76 15.80
N LEU A 149 -4.17 -2.24 14.67
CA LEU A 149 -3.35 -1.50 13.69
C LEU A 149 -2.68 -0.27 14.29
N GLU A 150 -3.41 0.49 15.10
CA GLU A 150 -2.90 1.70 15.77
C GLU A 150 -1.78 1.38 16.79
N GLY A 151 -1.78 0.17 17.35
CA GLY A 151 -0.74 -0.31 18.26
C GLY A 151 0.51 -0.86 17.56
N LEU A 152 0.52 -1.03 16.23
CA LEU A 152 1.66 -1.58 15.52
C LEU A 152 2.78 -0.55 15.35
N SER A 153 4.01 -0.98 15.58
CA SER A 153 5.20 -0.18 15.33
C SER A 153 6.39 -1.07 14.94
N PHE A 154 7.52 -0.43 14.65
CA PHE A 154 8.80 -1.16 14.53
C PHE A 154 9.19 -1.87 15.83
N GLU A 155 8.77 -1.33 16.99
CA GLU A 155 9.11 -1.84 18.32
C GLU A 155 8.11 -2.89 18.83
N SER A 156 7.11 -3.27 18.03
CA SER A 156 6.21 -4.38 18.35
C SER A 156 6.97 -5.69 18.59
N GLU A 157 6.35 -6.60 19.32
CA GLU A 157 6.91 -7.93 19.60
C GLU A 157 7.07 -8.75 18.31
N GLY A 158 8.22 -9.39 18.14
CA GLY A 158 8.53 -10.26 17.01
C GLY A 158 9.92 -10.04 16.42
N PRO A 159 10.27 -10.83 15.38
CA PRO A 159 11.55 -10.74 14.71
C PRO A 159 11.69 -9.43 13.92
N ARG A 160 12.91 -8.89 13.93
CA ARG A 160 13.29 -7.62 13.31
C ARG A 160 14.71 -7.72 12.80
N ASN A 161 14.97 -7.05 11.70
CA ASN A 161 16.33 -6.77 11.23
C ASN A 161 16.63 -5.26 11.33
N GLU A 162 17.82 -4.85 10.87
CA GLU A 162 18.25 -3.46 10.93
C GLU A 162 17.33 -2.50 10.13
N ALA A 163 16.63 -3.01 9.12
CA ALA A 163 15.81 -2.21 8.23
C ALA A 163 14.34 -2.17 8.68
N TYR A 164 13.72 -3.30 9.04
CA TYR A 164 12.29 -3.40 9.34
C TYR A 164 11.92 -4.56 10.28
N HIS A 165 10.70 -4.50 10.82
CA HIS A 165 10.07 -5.59 11.56
C HIS A 165 9.54 -6.65 10.58
N GLU A 166 9.97 -7.90 10.70
CA GLU A 166 9.78 -8.91 9.64
C GLU A 166 8.31 -9.31 9.45
N LEU A 167 7.52 -9.33 10.52
CA LEU A 167 6.07 -9.60 10.42
C LEU A 167 5.26 -8.41 9.88
N THR A 168 5.44 -7.21 10.45
CA THR A 168 4.60 -6.03 10.15
C THR A 168 5.11 -5.21 8.96
N LEU A 169 6.36 -5.43 8.54
CA LEU A 169 7.06 -4.68 7.49
C LEU A 169 7.17 -3.18 7.79
N LEU A 170 7.08 -2.81 9.07
CA LEU A 170 7.26 -1.44 9.53
C LEU A 170 8.75 -1.13 9.71
N HIS A 171 9.15 0.07 9.30
CA HIS A 171 10.51 0.60 9.47
C HIS A 171 10.53 1.50 10.71
N ARG A 172 11.69 1.76 11.31
CA ARG A 172 11.82 2.85 12.29
C ARG A 172 11.43 4.17 11.62
N GLY A 173 10.52 4.95 12.22
CA GLY A 173 9.94 6.13 11.58
C GLY A 173 9.27 5.82 10.24
N HIS A 174 8.40 4.79 10.20
CA HIS A 174 7.76 4.31 8.98
C HIS A 174 6.91 5.41 8.30
N VAL A 175 6.15 6.13 9.13
CA VAL A 175 5.39 7.31 8.73
C VAL A 175 6.28 8.53 8.93
N THR A 176 6.49 9.31 7.87
CA THR A 176 7.23 10.57 7.91
C THR A 176 6.24 11.74 7.97
N ASP A 177 5.93 12.38 6.85
CA ASP A 177 4.75 13.25 6.72
C ASP A 177 3.63 12.44 6.06
N GLY A 178 2.64 12.07 6.87
CA GLY A 178 1.48 11.27 6.45
C GLY A 178 0.33 12.08 5.89
N ARG A 179 0.44 13.42 5.76
CA ARG A 179 -0.67 14.25 5.29
C ARG A 179 -0.78 14.24 3.76
N ALA A 180 -1.98 14.51 3.27
CA ALA A 180 -2.19 14.85 1.86
C ALA A 180 -1.62 16.25 1.57
N GLY A 181 -0.99 16.43 0.41
CA GLY A 181 -0.36 17.68 -0.01
C GLY A 181 1.04 17.94 0.56
N SER A 182 1.64 16.96 1.25
CA SER A 182 3.00 17.05 1.81
C SER A 182 4.10 17.27 0.76
N TRP A 183 3.81 16.96 -0.51
CA TRP A 183 4.71 17.17 -1.64
C TRP A 183 5.12 18.63 -1.81
N ARG A 184 4.27 19.58 -1.40
CA ARG A 184 4.57 21.03 -1.47
C ARG A 184 5.82 21.45 -0.70
N ASN A 185 6.23 20.63 0.29
CA ASN A 185 7.39 20.89 1.14
C ASN A 185 8.63 20.07 0.75
N GLY A 186 8.63 19.41 -0.41
CA GLY A 186 9.75 18.53 -0.77
C GLY A 186 9.87 18.16 -2.24
N MET A 187 9.03 18.70 -3.12
CA MET A 187 9.10 18.54 -4.56
C MET A 187 9.23 19.92 -5.22
N PRO A 188 10.20 20.12 -6.13
CA PRO A 188 10.27 21.34 -6.95
C PRO A 188 8.95 21.59 -7.71
N GLU A 189 8.48 22.83 -7.73
CA GLU A 189 7.19 23.17 -8.34
C GLU A 189 7.16 22.92 -9.85
N ASP A 190 8.27 23.19 -10.54
CA ASP A 190 8.43 22.92 -11.96
C ASP A 190 8.31 21.42 -12.29
N LEU A 191 8.90 20.56 -11.45
CA LEU A 191 8.73 19.12 -11.58
C LEU A 191 7.29 18.68 -11.28
N ALA A 192 6.66 19.25 -10.24
CA ALA A 192 5.26 18.96 -9.94
C ALA A 192 4.34 19.33 -11.12
N ARG A 193 4.59 20.48 -11.78
CA ARG A 193 3.92 20.90 -13.02
C ARG A 193 4.14 19.92 -14.16
N GLN A 194 5.38 19.51 -14.40
CA GLN A 194 5.71 18.52 -15.44
C GLN A 194 4.99 17.19 -15.22
N ILE A 195 4.96 16.69 -13.98
CA ILE A 195 4.27 15.45 -13.63
C ILE A 195 2.75 15.57 -13.85
N VAL A 196 2.14 16.68 -13.43
CA VAL A 196 0.71 16.93 -13.65
C VAL A 196 0.39 16.99 -15.14
N SER A 197 1.17 17.76 -15.91
CA SER A 197 0.99 17.90 -17.36
C SER A 197 1.11 16.55 -18.10
N ALA A 198 2.17 15.78 -17.80
CA ALA A 198 2.41 14.48 -18.43
C ALA A 198 1.36 13.41 -18.06
N HIS A 199 0.69 13.55 -16.91
CA HIS A 199 -0.24 12.56 -16.39
C HIS A 199 -1.63 13.14 -16.06
N ALA A 200 -2.04 14.21 -16.75
CA ALA A 200 -3.28 14.94 -16.45
C ALA A 200 -4.51 14.01 -16.38
N GLY A 201 -4.61 13.05 -17.31
CA GLY A 201 -5.68 12.05 -17.30
C GLY A 201 -5.71 11.18 -16.04
N TRP A 202 -4.53 10.83 -15.49
CA TRP A 202 -4.45 10.05 -14.25
C TRP A 202 -4.92 10.84 -13.03
N PHE A 203 -4.51 12.12 -12.93
CA PHE A 203 -4.93 13.02 -11.84
C PHE A 203 -6.43 13.30 -11.90
N SER A 204 -6.94 13.69 -13.07
CA SER A 204 -8.36 13.97 -13.32
C SER A 204 -9.24 12.76 -12.99
N ALA A 205 -8.89 11.58 -13.51
CA ALA A 205 -9.66 10.35 -13.28
C ALA A 205 -9.77 9.96 -11.79
N ARG A 206 -8.87 10.47 -10.94
CA ARG A 206 -8.84 10.20 -9.50
C ARG A 206 -9.28 11.39 -8.65
N GLY A 207 -9.68 12.49 -9.26
CA GLY A 207 -10.09 13.71 -8.56
C GLY A 207 -8.96 14.26 -7.68
N TYR A 208 -7.72 14.20 -8.15
CA TYR A 208 -6.63 14.94 -7.54
C TYR A 208 -6.58 16.33 -8.13
N ASP A 209 -6.35 17.32 -7.26
CA ASP A 209 -6.13 18.69 -7.68
C ASP A 209 -4.87 18.77 -8.56
N THR A 210 -5.06 19.12 -9.83
CA THR A 210 -3.95 19.40 -10.75
C THR A 210 -3.23 20.69 -10.33
N GLY A 211 -3.86 21.52 -9.50
CA GLY A 211 -3.62 22.94 -9.42
C GLY A 211 -3.98 23.56 -10.76
N ASN A 212 -4.59 24.73 -10.79
CA ASN A 212 -4.52 25.56 -11.99
C ASN A 212 -3.07 26.01 -12.16
N LEU A 213 -2.20 25.10 -12.57
CA LEU A 213 -0.82 25.33 -12.96
C LEU A 213 -0.72 25.38 -14.50
N ASP A 214 -1.86 25.25 -15.18
CA ASP A 214 -1.99 25.30 -16.65
C ASP A 214 -2.11 26.73 -17.21
N ASP A 215 -2.17 27.77 -16.37
CA ASP A 215 -2.23 29.17 -16.82
C ASP A 215 -1.23 30.05 -16.04
N ALA A 216 0.00 30.14 -16.54
CA ALA A 216 0.94 31.25 -16.29
C ALA A 216 1.88 31.42 -17.49
#